data_AF-A0A453FBX1-F1
#
_entry.id   AF-A0A453FBX1-F1
#
_cell.length_a   1.000
_cell.length_b   1.000
_cell.length_c   1.000
_cell.angle_alpha   90.00
_cell.angle_beta   90.00
_cell.angle_gamma   90.00
#
_symmetry.space_group_name_H-M   'P 1'
#
loop_
_entity.id
_entity.type
_entity.pdbx_description
1 polymer ?
#
loop_
_entity_poly.entity_id
_entity_poly.type
_entity_poly.pdbx_seq_one_letter_code
_entity_poly.pdbx_strand_id
1 'polypeptide(L)'
;GDNEVKKRDFTKLELKLDHVNRPLWACADGRIFLETFSPLYKQAYDFLIAIAEPVCRPESMHEYNLTPHSLYAAVSVGLETTTIISVLSKLSKTKLPHEIIDFIHGSTANYGKVKLVLKKNQYFVESPFPEVLKTLLNDDVISKARKAPEDCLAVSRTAGEIASGHDLLDEMQLAAATEEKETHSFEIDSAQVENVKQRCLPNALNFPMLEEYDFRNDTVS
;
A
#
# COMPACT_ATOMS: atom_id res chain seq x y z
N GLY A 1 19.60 -24.30 11.31
CA GLY A 1 19.36 -25.24 12.40
C GLY A 1 18.83 -24.51 13.61
N ASP A 2 19.69 -23.80 14.35
CA ASP A 2 19.34 -23.29 15.69
C ASP A 2 18.67 -21.91 15.77
N ASN A 3 18.73 -21.09 14.71
CA ASN A 3 18.11 -19.76 14.71
C ASN A 3 16.58 -19.77 14.48
N GLU A 4 16.03 -20.81 13.85
CA GLU A 4 14.58 -20.94 13.67
C GLU A 4 13.87 -21.38 14.95
N VAL A 5 14.54 -22.16 15.81
CA VAL A 5 13.96 -22.65 17.06
C VAL A 5 13.81 -21.50 18.06
N LYS A 6 14.80 -20.60 18.16
CA LYS A 6 14.72 -19.41 19.01
C LYS A 6 13.68 -18.37 18.55
N LYS A 7 13.36 -18.32 17.25
CA LYS A 7 12.31 -17.43 16.73
C LYS A 7 10.89 -17.85 17.14
N ARG A 8 10.72 -19.11 17.56
CA ARG A 8 9.43 -19.70 17.93
C ARG A 8 9.21 -19.81 19.45
N ASP A 9 10.14 -19.32 20.26
CA ASP A 9 10.01 -19.30 21.73
C ASP A 9 9.15 -18.11 22.18
N PHE A 10 7.84 -18.34 22.21
CA PHE A 10 6.84 -17.34 22.62
C PHE A 10 6.50 -17.36 24.12
N THR A 11 7.32 -18.04 24.94
CA THR A 11 7.11 -18.20 26.39
C THR A 11 7.05 -16.87 27.16
N LYS A 12 7.51 -15.77 26.56
CA LYS A 12 7.49 -14.41 27.14
C LYS A 12 6.29 -13.56 26.74
N LEU A 13 5.32 -14.09 25.99
CA LEU A 13 4.13 -13.32 25.62
C LEU A 13 3.23 -13.14 26.85
N GLU A 14 3.19 -11.91 27.36
CA GLU A 14 2.27 -11.52 28.43
C GLU A 14 0.82 -11.64 27.92
N LEU A 15 0.08 -12.57 28.53
CA LEU A 15 -1.34 -12.75 28.32
C LEU A 15 -2.09 -11.56 28.90
N LYS A 16 -3.03 -11.00 28.13
CA LYS A 16 -3.96 -9.99 28.65
C LYS A 16 -4.97 -10.67 29.59
N LEU A 17 -5.45 -9.94 30.59
CA LEU A 17 -6.43 -10.45 31.56
C LEU A 17 -7.74 -10.92 30.89
N ASP A 18 -8.13 -10.31 29.77
CA ASP A 18 -9.32 -10.67 28.98
C ASP A 18 -9.07 -11.73 27.90
N HIS A 19 -8.06 -12.60 28.07
CA HIS A 19 -7.65 -13.56 27.03
C HIS A 19 -8.77 -14.54 26.63
N VAL A 20 -9.75 -14.80 27.51
CA VAL A 20 -10.82 -15.78 27.27
C VAL A 20 -11.79 -15.31 26.17
N ASN A 21 -12.00 -14.00 26.05
CA ASN A 21 -12.98 -13.44 25.11
C ASN A 21 -12.39 -13.08 23.75
N ARG A 22 -11.08 -13.25 23.56
CA ARG A 22 -10.33 -12.77 22.39
C ARG A 22 -9.97 -13.95 21.50
N PRO A 23 -10.30 -13.95 20.20
CA PRO A 23 -10.09 -15.15 19.37
C PRO A 23 -8.73 -15.23 18.68
N LEU A 24 -7.89 -14.18 18.75
CA LEU A 24 -6.66 -14.11 17.94
C LEU A 24 -5.38 -14.32 18.73
N TRP A 25 -4.42 -15.01 18.10
CA TRP A 25 -3.01 -15.04 18.46
C TRP A 25 -2.19 -14.47 17.32
N ALA A 26 -1.37 -13.46 17.61
CA ALA A 26 -0.45 -12.89 16.62
C ALA A 26 0.99 -13.22 17.01
N CYS A 27 1.70 -13.92 16.12
CA CYS A 27 3.09 -14.33 16.29
C CYS A 27 4.03 -13.33 15.61
N ALA A 28 5.24 -13.14 16.15
CA ALA A 28 6.23 -12.22 15.61
C ALA A 28 6.60 -12.49 14.14
N ASP A 29 6.53 -13.76 13.72
CA ASP A 29 6.79 -14.18 12.34
C ASP A 29 5.68 -13.80 11.32
N GLY A 30 4.64 -13.04 11.73
CA GLY A 30 3.54 -12.62 10.85
C GLY A 30 2.40 -13.64 10.73
N ARG A 31 2.51 -14.79 11.41
CA ARG A 31 1.42 -15.78 11.49
C ARG A 31 0.37 -15.36 12.51
N ILE A 32 -0.88 -15.57 12.15
CA ILE A 32 -2.04 -15.27 12.99
C ILE A 32 -2.90 -16.52 13.12
N PHE A 33 -3.22 -16.91 14.34
CA PHE A 33 -4.16 -18.00 14.60
C PHE A 33 -5.49 -17.44 15.09
N LEU A 34 -6.59 -17.95 14.53
CA LEU A 34 -7.95 -17.58 14.86
C LEU A 34 -8.73 -18.77 15.41
N GLU A 35 -9.29 -18.60 16.60
CA GLU A 35 -10.12 -19.61 17.26
C GLU A 35 -11.60 -19.49 16.86
N THR A 36 -12.20 -20.58 16.39
CA THR A 36 -13.59 -20.59 15.87
C THR A 36 -14.66 -20.67 16.97
N PHE A 37 -14.29 -21.06 18.18
CA PHE A 37 -15.19 -21.28 19.32
C PHE A 37 -15.52 -20.01 20.13
N SER A 38 -14.87 -18.89 19.83
CA SER A 38 -15.12 -17.62 20.51
C SER A 38 -16.34 -16.89 19.94
N PRO A 39 -17.14 -16.19 20.77
CA PRO A 39 -18.30 -15.41 20.29
C PRO A 39 -17.90 -14.26 19.35
N LEU A 40 -16.65 -13.78 19.41
CA LEU A 40 -16.12 -12.74 18.53
C LEU A 40 -15.51 -13.28 17.23
N TYR A 41 -15.65 -14.58 16.94
CA TYR A 41 -15.11 -15.22 15.74
C TYR A 41 -15.53 -14.50 14.46
N LYS A 42 -16.81 -14.17 14.29
CA LYS A 42 -17.31 -13.54 13.05
C LYS A 42 -16.59 -12.23 12.75
N GLN A 43 -16.46 -11.36 13.74
CA GLN A 43 -15.78 -10.07 13.59
C GLN A 43 -14.29 -10.25 13.27
N ALA A 44 -13.64 -11.20 13.94
CA ALA A 44 -12.22 -11.47 13.71
C ALA A 44 -11.97 -12.14 12.35
N TYR A 45 -12.88 -13.01 11.91
CA TYR A 45 -12.84 -13.65 10.59
C TYR A 45 -12.96 -12.62 9.47
N ASP A 46 -14.00 -11.78 9.50
CA ASP A 46 -14.21 -10.74 8.48
C ASP A 46 -13.03 -9.77 8.42
N PHE A 47 -12.48 -9.42 9.58
CA PHE A 47 -11.28 -8.58 9.67
C PHE A 47 -10.05 -9.27 9.06
N LEU A 48 -9.79 -10.54 9.41
CA LEU A 48 -8.64 -11.27 8.89
C LEU A 48 -8.71 -11.51 7.39
N ILE A 49 -9.89 -11.75 6.83
CA ILE A 49 -10.07 -11.88 5.37
C ILE A 49 -9.64 -10.60 4.65
N ALA A 50 -9.80 -9.44 5.28
CA ALA A 50 -9.38 -8.17 4.68
C ALA A 50 -7.86 -7.94 4.77
N ILE A 51 -7.20 -8.41 5.84
CA ILE A 51 -5.79 -8.03 6.14
C ILE A 51 -4.76 -9.14 5.94
N ALA A 52 -5.17 -10.40 5.85
CA ALA A 52 -4.28 -11.55 5.87
C ALA A 52 -4.73 -12.66 4.92
N GLU A 53 -3.78 -13.42 4.41
CA GLU A 53 -4.04 -14.56 3.54
C GLU A 53 -4.33 -15.82 4.36
N PRO A 54 -5.38 -16.60 4.03
CA PRO A 54 -5.67 -17.86 4.73
C PRO A 54 -4.70 -18.96 4.30
N VAL A 55 -4.03 -19.59 5.28
CA VAL A 55 -3.15 -20.74 5.05
C VAL A 55 -3.93 -22.04 5.24
N CYS A 56 -4.59 -22.18 6.39
CA CYS A 56 -5.32 -23.40 6.76
C CYS A 56 -6.60 -23.06 7.51
N ARG A 57 -7.69 -23.79 7.22
CA ARG A 57 -9.01 -23.59 7.84
C ARG A 57 -9.64 -24.88 8.37
N PRO A 58 -9.06 -25.51 9.41
CA PRO A 58 -9.66 -26.66 10.09
C PRO A 58 -10.78 -26.21 11.05
N GLU A 59 -11.61 -27.13 11.52
CA GLU A 59 -12.85 -26.83 12.27
C GLU A 59 -12.66 -25.99 13.54
N SER A 60 -11.53 -26.13 14.23
CA SER A 60 -11.31 -25.49 15.55
C SER A 60 -10.38 -24.28 15.55
N MET A 61 -9.41 -24.19 14.63
CA MET A 61 -8.39 -23.12 14.62
C MET A 61 -7.89 -22.80 13.22
N HIS A 62 -8.11 -21.59 12.73
CA HIS A 62 -7.61 -21.16 11.43
C HIS A 62 -6.22 -20.54 11.54
N GLU A 63 -5.40 -20.75 10.52
CA GLU A 63 -4.09 -20.14 10.36
C GLU A 63 -4.13 -19.15 9.19
N TYR A 64 -3.69 -17.93 9.47
CA TYR A 64 -3.55 -16.85 8.52
C TYR A 64 -2.10 -16.37 8.51
N ASN A 65 -1.67 -15.87 7.37
CA ASN A 65 -0.35 -15.27 7.20
C ASN A 65 -0.50 -13.82 6.76
N LEU A 66 0.20 -12.93 7.46
CA LEU A 66 0.22 -11.52 7.14
C LEU A 66 1.36 -11.28 6.16
N THR A 67 1.02 -10.93 4.92
CA THR A 67 1.96 -10.69 3.83
C THR A 67 1.93 -9.20 3.46
N PRO A 68 2.97 -8.66 2.80
CA PRO A 68 2.90 -7.31 2.26
C PRO A 68 1.71 -7.16 1.29
N HIS A 69 1.47 -8.18 0.46
CA HIS A 69 0.38 -8.21 -0.50
C HIS A 69 -1.00 -8.11 0.15
N SER A 70 -1.24 -8.84 1.24
CA SER A 70 -2.50 -8.79 1.97
C SER A 70 -2.72 -7.42 2.64
N LEU A 71 -1.66 -6.81 3.18
CA LEU A 71 -1.73 -5.46 3.73
C LEU A 71 -2.00 -4.41 2.65
N TYR A 72 -1.42 -4.53 1.46
CA TYR A 72 -1.71 -3.62 0.36
C TYR A 72 -3.19 -3.70 -0.04
N ALA A 73 -3.75 -4.91 -0.14
CA ALA A 73 -5.16 -5.11 -0.40
C ALA A 73 -6.05 -4.47 0.69
N ALA A 74 -5.67 -4.60 1.96
CA ALA A 74 -6.38 -3.97 3.08
C ALA A 74 -6.42 -2.43 2.95
N VAL A 75 -5.30 -1.79 2.60
CA VAL A 75 -5.27 -0.34 2.41
C VAL A 75 -6.06 0.08 1.16
N SER A 76 -6.08 -0.74 0.10
CA SER A 76 -6.95 -0.51 -1.06
C SER A 76 -8.45 -0.52 -0.70
N VAL A 77 -8.85 -1.32 0.29
CA VAL A 77 -10.21 -1.32 0.83
C VAL A 77 -10.51 -0.08 1.70
N GLY A 78 -9.49 0.73 2.00
CA GLY A 78 -9.61 1.94 2.80
C GLY A 78 -9.32 1.74 4.30
N LEU A 79 -8.65 0.65 4.68
CA LEU A 79 -8.25 0.43 6.06
C LEU A 79 -6.98 1.23 6.40
N GLU A 80 -7.07 2.11 7.38
CA GLU A 80 -5.92 2.85 7.90
C GLU A 80 -5.00 1.97 8.76
N THR A 81 -3.69 2.25 8.71
CA THR A 81 -2.65 1.52 9.45
C THR A 81 -2.90 1.49 10.96
N THR A 82 -3.27 2.64 11.53
CA THR A 82 -3.58 2.80 12.97
C THR A 82 -4.79 1.97 13.38
N THR A 83 -5.79 1.88 12.51
CA THR A 83 -6.99 1.09 12.71
C THR A 83 -6.68 -0.41 12.68
N ILE A 84 -5.86 -0.87 11.73
CA ILE A 84 -5.42 -2.27 11.65
C ILE A 84 -4.73 -2.68 12.97
N ILE A 85 -3.77 -1.89 13.44
CA ILE A 85 -3.04 -2.16 14.69
C ILE A 85 -3.98 -2.13 15.89
N SER A 86 -4.91 -1.17 15.95
CA SER A 86 -5.87 -1.03 17.04
C SER A 86 -6.82 -2.22 17.11
N VAL A 87 -7.37 -2.67 15.98
CA VAL A 87 -8.28 -3.81 15.90
C VAL A 87 -7.54 -5.11 16.21
N LEU A 88 -6.34 -5.29 15.66
CA LEU A 88 -5.50 -6.46 15.95
C LEU A 88 -5.13 -6.51 17.45
N SER A 89 -4.85 -5.38 18.09
CA SER A 89 -4.59 -5.30 19.54
C SER A 89 -5.85 -5.56 20.37
N LYS A 90 -7.04 -5.18 19.88
CA LYS A 90 -8.32 -5.46 20.54
C LYS A 90 -8.74 -6.93 20.42
N LEU A 91 -8.42 -7.59 19.33
CA LEU A 91 -8.81 -8.99 19.11
C LEU A 91 -7.75 -10.01 19.56
N SER A 92 -6.49 -9.58 19.77
CA SER A 92 -5.38 -10.43 20.21
C SER A 92 -5.39 -10.74 21.72
N LYS A 93 -5.18 -12.02 22.05
CA LYS A 93 -4.99 -12.51 23.42
C LYS A 93 -3.69 -12.05 24.05
N THR A 94 -2.65 -11.89 23.24
CA THR A 94 -1.31 -11.45 23.65
C THR A 94 -1.10 -9.98 23.32
N LYS A 95 -0.08 -9.37 23.93
CA LYS A 95 0.44 -8.09 23.43
C LYS A 95 1.04 -8.32 22.04
N LEU A 96 0.74 -7.42 21.10
CA LEU A 96 1.31 -7.49 19.77
C LEU A 96 2.83 -7.24 19.85
N PRO A 97 3.66 -8.11 19.24
CA PRO A 97 5.09 -7.86 19.15
C PRO A 97 5.34 -6.63 18.27
N HIS A 98 6.35 -5.84 18.64
CA HIS A 98 6.72 -4.64 17.88
C HIS A 98 7.11 -4.98 16.43
N GLU A 99 7.67 -6.18 16.18
CA GLU A 99 8.00 -6.64 14.83
C GLU A 99 6.80 -6.61 13.87
N ILE A 100 5.60 -7.00 14.31
CA ILE A 100 4.39 -6.94 13.47
C ILE A 100 3.98 -5.48 13.25
N ILE A 101 4.10 -4.64 14.28
CA ILE A 101 3.72 -3.22 14.20
C ILE A 101 4.64 -2.51 13.20
N ASP A 102 5.95 -2.72 13.31
CA ASP A 102 6.96 -2.17 12.41
C ASP A 102 6.76 -2.71 10.99
N PHE A 103 6.42 -3.99 10.84
CA PHE A 103 6.10 -4.58 9.54
C PHE A 103 4.87 -3.92 8.90
N ILE A 104 3.78 -3.79 9.65
CA ILE A 104 2.56 -3.13 9.19
C ILE A 104 2.86 -1.69 8.78
N HIS A 105 3.57 -0.92 9.59
CA HIS A 105 3.96 0.45 9.26
C HIS A 105 4.88 0.53 8.03
N GLY A 106 5.86 -0.36 7.90
CA GLY A 106 6.77 -0.38 6.75
C GLY A 106 6.05 -0.72 5.45
N SER A 107 5.14 -1.69 5.49
CA SER A 107 4.33 -2.06 4.32
C SER A 107 3.34 -0.95 3.97
N THR A 108 2.54 -0.45 4.92
CA THR A 108 1.53 0.57 4.59
C THR A 108 2.13 1.93 4.23
N ALA A 109 3.30 2.29 4.76
CA ALA A 109 3.98 3.52 4.38
C ALA A 109 4.43 3.51 2.92
N ASN A 110 4.69 2.34 2.34
CA ASN A 110 5.10 2.21 0.94
C ASN A 110 3.92 2.10 -0.03
N TYR A 111 2.72 1.87 0.48
CA TYR A 111 1.50 1.82 -0.31
C TYR A 111 1.13 3.20 -0.87
N GLY A 112 0.61 3.23 -2.11
CA GLY A 112 0.09 4.46 -2.73
C GLY A 112 1.16 5.46 -3.17
N LYS A 113 2.45 5.12 -3.00
CA LYS A 113 3.56 5.98 -3.43
C LYS A 113 3.78 5.92 -4.95
N VAL A 114 3.50 4.80 -5.60
CA VAL A 114 3.74 4.64 -7.04
C VAL A 114 2.49 4.10 -7.71
N LYS A 115 2.04 4.79 -8.75
CA LYS A 115 0.94 4.39 -9.62
C LYS A 115 1.49 4.13 -11.01
N LEU A 116 1.06 3.05 -11.63
CA LEU A 116 1.32 2.77 -13.04
C LEU A 116 0.01 3.01 -13.79
N VAL A 117 -0.01 4.05 -14.61
CA VAL A 117 -1.18 4.43 -15.40
C VAL A 117 -0.94 4.11 -16.86
N LEU A 118 -1.89 3.40 -17.48
CA LEU A 118 -1.88 3.20 -18.93
C LEU A 118 -2.71 4.31 -19.59
N LYS A 119 -2.08 5.12 -20.44
CA LYS A 119 -2.72 6.19 -21.23
C LYS A 119 -2.36 5.99 -22.71
N LYS A 120 -3.34 5.89 -23.62
CA LYS A 120 -3.11 5.78 -25.07
C LYS A 120 -2.10 4.69 -25.47
N ASN A 121 -2.23 3.49 -24.88
CA ASN A 121 -1.32 2.37 -25.09
C ASN A 121 0.16 2.65 -24.68
N GLN A 122 0.39 3.67 -23.86
CA GLN A 122 1.67 4.03 -23.25
C GLN A 122 1.58 3.92 -21.73
N TYR A 123 2.63 3.41 -21.11
CA TYR A 123 2.69 3.18 -19.67
C TYR A 123 3.41 4.35 -18.99
N PHE A 124 2.76 4.95 -18.00
CA PHE A 124 3.29 6.05 -17.21
C PHE A 124 3.41 5.64 -15.76
N VAL A 125 4.57 5.89 -15.15
CA VAL A 125 4.76 5.74 -13.71
C VAL A 125 4.55 7.10 -13.07
N GLU A 126 3.50 7.25 -12.28
CA GLU A 126 3.12 8.48 -11.56
C GLU A 126 3.36 8.32 -10.06
N SER A 127 3.88 9.36 -9.41
CA SER A 127 4.04 9.39 -7.97
C SER A 127 3.85 10.81 -7.42
N PRO A 128 3.12 10.98 -6.30
CA PRO A 128 3.09 12.25 -5.59
C PRO A 128 4.39 12.54 -4.81
N PHE A 129 5.34 11.60 -4.77
CA PHE A 129 6.60 11.73 -4.03
C PHE A 129 7.80 11.69 -4.99
N PRO A 130 8.46 12.83 -5.27
CA PRO A 130 9.61 12.88 -6.17
C PRO A 130 10.78 12.02 -5.70
N GLU A 131 10.95 11.84 -4.39
CA GLU A 131 12.03 11.02 -3.82
C GLU A 131 11.91 9.54 -4.20
N VAL A 132 10.67 9.05 -4.34
CA VAL A 132 10.42 7.67 -4.77
C VAL A 132 10.78 7.51 -6.24
N LEU A 133 10.41 8.47 -7.09
CA LEU A 133 10.78 8.45 -8.51
C LEU A 133 12.28 8.57 -8.73
N LYS A 134 12.99 9.42 -7.98
CA LYS A 134 14.46 9.47 -8.02
C LYS A 134 15.07 8.12 -7.64
N THR A 135 14.52 7.47 -6.62
CA THR A 135 14.98 6.13 -6.20
C THR A 135 14.71 5.08 -7.29
N LEU A 136 13.56 5.14 -7.96
CA LEU A 136 13.24 4.27 -9.09
C LEU A 136 14.19 4.53 -10.28
N LEU A 137 14.44 5.80 -10.63
CA LEU A 137 15.34 6.19 -11.72
C LEU A 137 16.81 5.88 -11.44
N ASN A 138 17.21 5.69 -10.18
CA ASN A 138 18.53 5.21 -9.82
C ASN A 138 18.74 3.71 -10.16
N ASP A 139 17.67 2.93 -10.36
CA ASP A 139 17.80 1.54 -10.79
C ASP A 139 18.07 1.48 -12.30
N ASP A 140 19.15 0.78 -12.68
CA ASP A 140 19.59 0.60 -14.07
C ASP A 140 18.50 0.00 -14.97
N VAL A 141 17.61 -0.84 -14.43
CA VAL A 141 16.53 -1.47 -15.21
C VAL A 141 15.47 -0.44 -15.57
N ILE A 142 15.10 0.42 -14.62
CA ILE A 142 14.06 1.44 -14.79
C ILE A 142 14.59 2.59 -15.65
N SER A 143 15.85 2.99 -15.45
CA SER A 143 16.53 3.97 -16.27
C SER A 143 16.59 3.57 -17.76
N LYS A 144 16.86 2.28 -18.04
CA LYS A 144 16.83 1.73 -19.41
C LYS A 144 15.43 1.58 -19.99
N ALA A 145 14.42 1.37 -19.15
CA ALA A 145 13.03 1.26 -19.56
C ALA A 145 12.39 2.63 -19.87
N ARG A 146 13.02 3.73 -19.44
CA ARG A 146 12.51 5.09 -19.66
C ARG A 146 12.58 5.45 -21.14
N LYS A 147 11.43 5.75 -21.75
CA LYS A 147 11.42 6.39 -23.07
C LYS A 147 11.85 7.84 -22.91
N ALA A 148 12.75 8.29 -23.77
CA ALA A 148 12.98 9.73 -23.92
C ALA A 148 11.64 10.35 -24.36
N PRO A 149 11.26 11.54 -23.85
CA PRO A 149 10.11 12.23 -24.39
C PRO A 149 10.40 12.53 -25.85
N GLU A 150 9.81 11.76 -26.77
CA GLU A 150 9.69 12.22 -28.14
C GLU A 150 8.67 13.36 -28.11
N ASP A 151 9.20 14.58 -28.21
CA ASP A 151 8.52 15.88 -28.33
C ASP A 151 7.02 15.91 -27.99
N CYS A 152 6.72 16.34 -26.76
CA CYS A 152 5.52 17.13 -26.51
C CYS A 152 5.94 18.40 -25.77
N LEU A 153 6.18 19.45 -26.56
CA LEU A 153 6.13 20.84 -26.13
C LEU A 153 4.78 21.11 -25.46
N ALA A 154 4.72 20.99 -24.14
CA ALA A 154 3.70 21.63 -23.31
C ALA A 154 4.30 21.91 -21.93
N VAL A 155 5.19 22.89 -21.92
CA VAL A 155 5.36 23.76 -20.76
C VAL A 155 3.99 24.39 -20.50
N SER A 156 3.19 23.82 -19.59
CA SER A 156 2.15 24.59 -18.91
C SER A 156 2.82 25.52 -17.90
N ARG A 157 3.53 26.53 -18.43
CA ARG A 157 3.69 27.81 -17.77
C ARG A 157 2.49 28.62 -18.21
N THR A 158 1.44 28.66 -17.41
CA THR A 158 0.48 29.76 -17.51
C THR A 158 1.21 31.02 -17.08
N ALA A 159 1.73 31.73 -18.09
CA ALA A 159 2.22 33.09 -17.96
C ALA A 159 1.08 33.96 -17.41
N GLY A 160 1.22 34.37 -16.16
CA GLY A 160 0.41 35.42 -15.57
C GLY A 160 0.97 36.78 -16.00
N GLU A 161 0.26 37.46 -16.88
CA GLU A 161 0.31 38.90 -17.21
C GLU A 161 -0.74 39.08 -18.34
N ILE A 162 -1.75 39.97 -18.33
CA ILE A 162 -1.79 41.40 -17.99
C ILE A 162 -3.26 41.87 -17.75
N ALA A 163 -3.44 42.65 -16.68
CA ALA A 163 -4.35 43.80 -16.40
C ALA A 163 -5.84 43.93 -16.84
N SER A 164 -6.62 44.30 -15.82
CA SER A 164 -7.62 45.39 -15.72
C SER A 164 -9.12 45.11 -16.02
N GLY A 165 -9.96 45.37 -15.01
CA GLY A 165 -11.36 45.76 -15.19
C GLY A 165 -12.40 44.95 -14.41
N HIS A 166 -12.67 45.36 -13.16
CA HIS A 166 -14.02 45.51 -12.59
C HIS A 166 -14.97 44.29 -12.61
N ASP A 167 -15.13 43.58 -11.49
CA ASP A 167 -16.34 43.72 -10.66
C ASP A 167 -16.31 42.82 -9.43
N LEU A 168 -16.84 43.36 -8.35
CA LEU A 168 -17.00 42.78 -7.02
C LEU A 168 -17.85 41.50 -7.12
N LEU A 169 -17.35 40.36 -6.63
CA LEU A 169 -18.05 39.15 -6.15
C LEU A 169 -17.14 37.90 -6.30
N ASP A 170 -16.10 37.72 -5.45
CA ASP A 170 -15.45 36.39 -5.35
C ASP A 170 -14.59 36.17 -4.07
N GLU A 171 -14.99 36.74 -2.93
CA GLU A 171 -14.27 36.54 -1.64
C GLU A 171 -14.65 35.25 -0.89
N MET A 172 -15.28 34.26 -1.54
CA MET A 172 -15.61 32.97 -0.89
C MET A 172 -15.12 31.71 -1.63
N GLN A 173 -14.30 31.88 -2.68
CA GLN A 173 -13.76 30.77 -3.47
C GLN A 173 -12.22 30.64 -3.35
N LEU A 174 -11.65 30.89 -2.16
CA LEU A 174 -10.21 30.74 -1.90
C LEU A 174 -9.93 29.88 -0.65
N ALA A 175 -10.52 28.69 -0.61
CA ALA A 175 -10.16 27.63 0.34
C ALA A 175 -10.25 26.22 -0.26
N ALA A 176 -10.11 26.11 -1.59
CA ALA A 176 -9.90 24.85 -2.28
C ALA A 176 -8.73 24.99 -3.27
N ALA A 177 -7.63 25.58 -2.80
CA ALA A 177 -6.34 25.08 -3.23
C ALA A 177 -6.23 23.67 -2.65
N THR A 178 -6.84 22.69 -3.33
CA THR A 178 -6.28 21.34 -3.30
C THR A 178 -4.80 21.55 -3.55
N GLU A 179 -3.96 21.20 -2.59
CA GLU A 179 -2.55 20.97 -2.84
C GLU A 179 -2.51 20.06 -4.07
N GLU A 180 -2.33 20.62 -5.26
CA GLU A 180 -1.89 19.88 -6.42
C GLU A 180 -0.50 19.42 -6.02
N LYS A 181 -0.43 18.31 -5.28
CA LYS A 181 0.81 17.58 -5.08
C LYS A 181 1.32 17.38 -6.50
N GLU A 182 2.41 18.05 -6.85
CA GLU A 182 3.06 17.91 -8.14
C GLU A 182 3.32 16.41 -8.35
N THR A 183 2.42 15.74 -9.07
CA THR A 183 2.55 14.32 -9.36
C THR A 183 3.50 14.23 -10.53
N HIS A 184 4.74 13.90 -10.22
CA HIS A 184 5.75 13.66 -11.23
C HIS A 184 5.46 12.33 -11.92
N SER A 185 5.63 12.31 -13.24
CA SER A 185 5.42 11.11 -14.05
C SER A 185 6.51 10.95 -15.12
N PHE A 186 6.78 9.70 -15.50
CA PHE A 186 7.63 9.39 -16.64
C PHE A 186 7.09 8.20 -17.42
N GLU A 187 7.34 8.20 -18.74
CA GLU A 187 6.92 7.12 -19.63
C GLU A 187 7.91 5.95 -19.61
N ILE A 188 7.39 4.73 -19.63
CA ILE A 188 8.16 3.49 -19.75
C ILE A 188 7.76 2.70 -20.99
N ASP A 189 8.72 1.98 -21.56
CA ASP A 189 8.49 1.07 -22.67
C ASP A 189 7.61 -0.12 -22.26
N SER A 190 6.56 -0.40 -23.05
CA SER A 190 5.63 -1.52 -22.82
C SER A 190 6.34 -2.87 -22.77
N ALA A 191 7.44 -3.06 -23.51
CA ALA A 191 8.22 -4.29 -23.47
C ALA A 191 8.99 -4.50 -22.16
N GLN A 192 9.24 -3.43 -21.40
CA GLN A 192 9.97 -3.46 -20.13
C GLN A 192 9.07 -3.32 -18.90
N VAL A 193 7.76 -3.10 -19.08
CA VAL A 193 6.78 -2.96 -17.99
C VAL A 193 6.84 -4.15 -17.02
N GLU A 194 6.88 -5.38 -17.53
CA GLU A 194 6.94 -6.57 -16.68
C GLU A 194 8.21 -6.60 -15.82
N ASN A 195 9.35 -6.17 -16.39
CA ASN A 195 10.61 -6.07 -15.66
C ASN A 195 10.57 -4.98 -14.58
N VAL A 196 9.95 -3.83 -14.88
CA VAL A 196 9.74 -2.75 -13.90
C VAL A 196 8.80 -3.23 -12.79
N LYS A 197 7.71 -3.95 -13.12
CA LYS A 197 6.79 -4.57 -12.14
C LYS A 197 7.52 -5.53 -11.21
N GLN A 198 8.33 -6.43 -11.77
CA GLN A 198 9.12 -7.39 -10.98
C GLN A 198 10.14 -6.69 -10.07
N ARG A 199 10.76 -5.58 -10.52
CA ARG A 199 11.69 -4.78 -9.69
C ARG A 199 10.99 -3.96 -8.62
N CYS A 200 9.74 -3.56 -8.83
CA CYS A 200 8.94 -2.86 -7.85
C CYS A 200 8.33 -3.78 -6.76
N LEU A 201 8.44 -5.11 -6.90
CA LEU A 201 8.02 -6.08 -5.89
C LEU A 201 8.79 -5.91 -4.55
N PRO A 202 8.22 -6.41 -3.44
CA PRO A 202 8.82 -6.34 -2.09
C PRO A 202 10.24 -6.91 -1.97
N ASN A 203 10.70 -7.71 -2.94
CA ASN A 203 12.03 -8.31 -2.96
C ASN A 203 13.14 -7.37 -3.48
N ALA A 204 12.80 -6.20 -4.03
CA ALA A 204 13.79 -5.26 -4.57
C ALA A 204 13.56 -3.82 -4.06
N LEU A 205 12.57 -3.11 -4.60
CA LEU A 205 12.34 -1.70 -4.26
C LEU A 205 11.23 -1.49 -3.21
N ASN A 206 10.41 -2.52 -2.95
CA ASN A 206 9.34 -2.50 -1.95
C ASN A 206 8.31 -1.36 -2.14
N PHE A 207 8.05 -1.02 -3.41
CA PHE A 207 7.03 -0.07 -3.83
C PHE A 207 6.08 -0.78 -4.81
N PRO A 208 5.07 -1.54 -4.33
CA PRO A 208 4.11 -2.17 -5.22
C PRO A 208 3.44 -1.10 -6.09
N MET A 209 3.49 -1.29 -7.41
CA MET A 209 2.83 -0.36 -8.33
C MET A 209 1.33 -0.64 -8.35
N LEU A 210 0.53 0.40 -8.09
CA LEU A 210 -0.92 0.36 -8.30
C LEU A 210 -1.22 0.53 -9.79
N GLU A 211 -1.80 -0.48 -10.42
CA GLU A 211 -2.20 -0.39 -11.82
C GLU A 211 -3.56 0.30 -11.94
N GLU A 212 -3.57 1.48 -12.55
CA GLU A 212 -4.78 2.19 -12.95
C GLU A 212 -4.89 2.17 -14.47
N TYR A 213 -5.99 1.63 -14.98
CA TYR A 213 -6.32 1.67 -16.41
C TYR A 213 -7.27 2.84 -16.66
N ASP A 214 -6.82 3.83 -17.45
CA ASP A 214 -7.64 4.98 -17.80
C ASP A 214 -8.60 4.64 -18.96
N PHE A 215 -9.76 4.07 -18.60
CA PHE A 215 -10.80 3.70 -19.57
C PHE A 215 -11.37 4.89 -20.34
N ARG A 216 -11.25 6.13 -19.82
CA ARG A 216 -11.86 7.31 -20.47
C ARG A 216 -11.08 7.75 -21.71
N ASN A 217 -9.80 7.43 -21.77
CA ASN A 217 -8.90 7.85 -22.83
C ASN A 217 -8.58 6.74 -23.86
N ASP A 218 -9.15 5.54 -23.71
CA ASP A 218 -9.00 4.46 -24.69
C ASP A 218 -10.20 4.43 -25.64
N THR A 219 -10.15 5.23 -26.70
CA THR A 219 -11.05 5.08 -27.83
C THR A 219 -10.62 3.84 -28.62
N VAL A 220 -11.34 2.75 -28.41
CA VAL A 220 -11.34 1.55 -29.27
C VAL A 220 -11.33 2.00 -30.72
N SER A 221 -10.20 1.79 -31.42
CA SER A 221 -10.11 1.93 -32.88
C SER A 221 -10.19 0.57 -33.53
#